data_AF-A0A821PCL3-F1
#
_entry.id   AF-A0A821PCL3-F1
#
_cell.length_a   1.000
_cell.length_b   1.000
_cell.length_c   1.000
_cell.angle_alpha   90.00
_cell.angle_beta   90.00
_cell.angle_gamma   90.00
#
_symmetry.space_group_name_H-M   'P 1'
#
loop_
_entity.id
_entity.type
_entity.pdbx_description
1 polymer ?
#
loop_
_entity_poly.entity_id
_entity_poly.type
_entity_poly.pdbx_seq_one_letter_code
_entity_poly.pdbx_strand_id
1 'polypeptide(L)'
;MCPVDTVSGSSCIFPFNYGGITYQTCTINGPNNVNYRPQCAIAVNANNTALSWSFCIVPTDAAIYYATTRKGGSSTLKDGSIQGGTMIWIYGNRFADSGFSLLPSVSNTNTVQFVSGYSIYDCEMHNDKVTSTQLTCYAPAMPEGVYQIRVYVNNNLIPSYQYIDMNRATFIPSLSYTPIISGIQPQAGTPQILITITGLFRTACYSRDIDGCAQDNNPLISRIYLGGHLCNMINPVTGDTYDNVTDTSLKCNFEGTEVGIFNLSMLVTNEYGRSLINSNLYRVSAMGDLYAFQSYA
;
A
#
# COMPACT_ATOMS: atom_id res chain seq x y z
N MET A 1 30.39 2.89 19.48
CA MET A 1 29.80 3.06 18.13
C MET A 1 30.89 2.73 17.13
N CYS A 2 30.60 1.90 16.12
CA CYS A 2 31.58 1.64 15.07
C CYS A 2 31.82 2.93 14.25
N PRO A 3 33.05 3.18 13.80
CA PRO A 3 33.33 4.25 12.85
C PRO A 3 32.44 4.06 11.60
N VAL A 4 31.87 5.15 11.09
CA VAL A 4 31.18 5.14 9.80
C VAL A 4 32.16 5.60 8.74
N ASP A 5 32.48 4.72 7.80
CA ASP A 5 33.36 5.06 6.69
C ASP A 5 32.61 5.81 5.58
N THR A 6 33.36 6.53 4.77
CA THR A 6 32.82 7.35 3.68
C THR A 6 33.40 6.91 2.34
N VAL A 7 32.72 7.29 1.27
CA VAL A 7 33.15 6.96 -0.11
C VAL A 7 34.51 7.56 -0.48
N SER A 8 34.98 8.58 0.25
CA SER A 8 36.32 9.16 0.07
C SER A 8 37.42 8.44 0.87
N GLY A 9 37.08 7.38 1.62
CA GLY A 9 38.01 6.61 2.45
C GLY A 9 38.29 7.24 3.83
N SER A 10 37.63 8.35 4.17
CA SER A 10 37.72 8.97 5.50
C SER A 10 36.62 8.44 6.43
N SER A 11 36.82 8.51 7.75
CA SER A 11 35.76 8.18 8.72
C SER A 11 34.99 9.43 9.16
N CYS A 12 33.69 9.27 9.42
CA CYS A 12 32.85 10.31 9.97
C CYS A 12 33.29 10.74 11.38
N ILE A 13 33.21 12.04 11.66
CA ILE A 13 33.43 12.61 12.98
C ILE A 13 32.06 12.92 13.61
N PHE A 14 31.74 12.26 14.72
CA PHE A 14 30.53 12.53 15.51
C PHE A 14 30.90 12.94 16.95
N PRO A 15 30.13 13.83 17.61
CA PRO A 15 29.08 14.66 17.01
C PRO A 15 29.65 15.76 16.11
N PHE A 16 28.84 16.28 15.18
CA PHE A 16 29.16 17.50 14.43
C PHE A 16 27.95 18.43 14.35
N ASN A 17 28.22 19.73 14.19
CA ASN A 17 27.23 20.80 14.10
C ASN A 17 27.13 21.31 12.66
N TYR A 18 25.91 21.42 12.14
CA TYR A 18 25.63 22.02 10.84
C TYR A 18 24.23 22.62 10.80
N GLY A 19 24.07 23.82 10.25
CA GLY A 19 22.76 24.49 10.16
C GLY A 19 22.06 24.70 11.51
N GLY A 20 22.84 24.80 12.61
CA GLY A 20 22.30 24.93 13.98
C GLY A 20 21.85 23.61 14.63
N ILE A 21 22.04 22.46 13.96
CA ILE A 21 21.66 21.13 14.46
C ILE A 21 22.93 20.32 14.76
N THR A 22 22.93 19.58 15.88
CA THR A 22 23.97 18.60 16.23
C THR A 22 23.57 17.22 15.73
N TYR A 23 24.43 16.60 14.91
CA TYR A 23 24.23 15.28 14.34
C TYR A 23 25.11 14.23 15.03
N GLN A 24 24.50 13.10 15.39
CA GLN A 24 25.16 11.92 15.98
C GLN A 24 25.26 10.75 14.99
N THR A 25 24.65 10.91 13.81
CA THR A 25 24.58 9.94 12.73
C THR A 25 24.76 10.66 11.41
N CYS A 26 24.88 9.91 10.31
CA CYS A 26 24.73 10.48 8.98
C CYS A 26 23.42 11.24 8.86
N THR A 27 23.39 12.20 7.94
CA THR A 27 22.23 13.05 7.69
C THR A 27 22.00 13.18 6.19
N ILE A 28 20.74 13.27 5.80
CA ILE A 28 20.36 13.63 4.42
C ILE A 28 20.31 15.16 4.24
N ASN A 29 20.40 15.95 5.31
CA ASN A 29 20.30 17.42 5.29
C ASN A 29 21.66 18.13 5.29
N GLY A 30 22.70 17.49 4.75
CA GLY A 30 24.02 18.11 4.62
C GLY A 30 24.12 19.07 3.42
N PRO A 31 25.32 19.63 3.16
CA PRO A 31 25.51 20.66 2.14
C PRO A 31 25.22 20.17 0.71
N ASN A 32 25.53 18.90 0.42
CA ASN A 32 25.27 18.28 -0.88
C ASN A 32 24.01 17.41 -0.80
N ASN A 33 22.82 18.02 -0.86
CA ASN A 33 21.55 17.29 -0.73
C ASN A 33 21.06 16.69 -2.06
N VAL A 34 21.98 16.21 -2.89
CA VAL A 34 21.64 15.57 -4.18
C VAL A 34 20.93 14.26 -3.89
N ASN A 35 19.63 14.22 -4.18
CA ASN A 35 18.77 13.05 -3.96
C ASN A 35 18.88 12.50 -2.52
N TYR A 36 19.01 13.36 -1.50
CA TYR A 36 18.99 12.95 -0.09
C TYR A 36 19.98 11.83 0.27
N ARG A 37 21.18 11.84 -0.33
CA ARG A 37 22.20 10.83 -0.02
C ARG A 37 22.80 11.09 1.37
N PRO A 38 22.83 10.10 2.28
CA PRO A 38 23.40 10.28 3.62
C PRO A 38 24.86 10.72 3.57
N GLN A 39 25.20 11.73 4.37
CA GLN A 39 26.54 12.29 4.49
C GLN A 39 26.86 12.65 5.94
N CYS A 40 28.15 12.85 6.21
CA CYS A 40 28.66 13.22 7.52
C CYS A 40 29.86 14.17 7.39
N ALA A 41 30.23 14.81 8.51
CA ALA A 41 31.45 15.59 8.59
C ALA A 41 32.68 14.67 8.65
N ILE A 42 33.71 14.99 7.86
CA ILE A 42 35.03 14.34 7.90
C ILE A 42 36.12 15.26 8.48
N ALA A 43 35.77 16.52 8.73
CA ALA A 43 36.59 17.50 9.46
C ALA A 43 35.67 18.46 10.21
N VAL A 44 36.03 18.83 11.44
CA VAL A 44 35.29 19.78 12.26
C VAL A 44 36.24 20.81 12.89
N ASN A 45 35.73 21.99 13.26
CA ASN A 45 36.49 22.96 14.05
C ASN A 45 36.41 22.66 15.57
N ALA A 46 37.01 23.51 16.40
CA ALA A 46 36.99 23.38 17.87
C ALA A 46 35.58 23.38 18.50
N ASN A 47 34.58 23.92 17.80
CA ASN A 47 33.17 23.95 18.23
C ASN A 47 32.33 22.85 17.56
N ASN A 48 32.98 21.80 17.03
CA ASN A 48 32.37 20.70 16.28
C ASN A 48 31.62 21.13 15.00
N THR A 49 31.79 22.35 14.51
CA THR A 49 31.16 22.78 13.24
C THR A 49 31.81 22.04 12.08
N ALA A 50 30.99 21.42 11.23
CA ALA A 50 31.47 20.67 10.07
C ALA A 50 32.18 21.60 9.06
N LEU A 51 33.43 21.27 8.74
CA LEU A 51 34.28 21.98 7.79
C LEU A 51 34.36 21.27 6.43
N SER A 52 34.25 19.95 6.41
CA SER A 52 34.32 19.12 5.19
C SER A 52 33.45 17.89 5.34
N TRP A 53 32.96 17.36 4.22
CA TRP A 53 31.90 16.35 4.17
C TRP A 53 32.21 15.25 3.16
N SER A 54 31.66 14.07 3.41
CA SER A 54 31.67 12.97 2.45
C SER A 54 30.42 12.09 2.62
N PHE A 55 30.06 11.33 1.58
CA PHE A 55 28.89 10.45 1.63
C PHE A 55 29.20 9.22 2.48
N CYS A 56 28.26 8.85 3.34
CA CYS A 56 28.41 7.70 4.21
C CYS A 56 28.29 6.39 3.43
N ILE A 57 29.10 5.40 3.81
CA ILE A 57 28.87 4.00 3.47
C ILE A 57 27.95 3.45 4.57
N VAL A 58 26.70 3.21 4.21
CA VAL A 58 25.64 2.72 5.10
C VAL A 58 25.05 1.43 4.55
N PRO A 59 24.42 0.58 5.39
CA PRO A 59 23.79 -0.66 4.92
C PRO A 59 22.77 -0.45 3.80
N THR A 60 22.10 0.71 3.79
CA THR A 60 21.29 1.19 2.67
C THR A 60 21.35 2.73 2.61
N ASP A 61 21.65 3.30 1.45
CA ASP A 61 21.63 4.75 1.22
C ASP A 61 20.31 5.25 0.62
N ALA A 62 19.29 4.38 0.58
CA ALA A 62 17.94 4.72 0.18
C ALA A 62 17.33 5.81 1.07
N ALA A 63 16.52 6.68 0.47
CA ALA A 63 15.79 7.69 1.22
C ALA A 63 14.30 7.65 0.87
N ILE A 64 13.46 7.95 1.86
CA ILE A 64 12.01 8.01 1.71
C ILE A 64 11.58 9.47 1.66
N TYR A 65 10.85 9.82 0.61
CA TYR A 65 10.33 11.18 0.44
C TYR A 65 8.96 11.32 1.07
N TYR A 66 8.04 10.42 0.70
CA TYR A 66 6.70 10.33 1.24
C TYR A 66 6.01 9.04 0.78
N ALA A 67 4.86 8.73 1.38
CA ALA A 67 3.95 7.71 0.91
C ALA A 67 2.56 8.32 0.65
N THR A 68 1.77 7.66 -0.18
CA THR A 68 0.41 8.08 -0.53
C THR A 68 -0.42 6.88 -1.01
N THR A 69 -1.74 6.99 -0.92
CA THR A 69 -2.68 5.95 -1.39
C THR A 69 -3.15 6.19 -2.82
N ARG A 70 -2.71 7.29 -3.45
CA ARG A 70 -2.99 7.61 -4.86
C ARG A 70 -1.70 7.70 -5.68
N LYS A 71 -1.71 7.16 -6.90
CA LYS A 71 -0.59 7.28 -7.84
C LYS A 71 -0.29 8.76 -8.13
N GLY A 72 0.93 9.22 -7.87
CA GLY A 72 1.29 10.63 -8.00
C GLY A 72 0.56 11.58 -7.03
N GLY A 73 -0.06 11.04 -5.98
CA GLY A 73 -0.77 11.79 -4.96
C GLY A 73 0.15 12.53 -3.99
N SER A 74 -0.43 13.40 -3.17
CA SER A 74 0.27 14.10 -2.10
C SER A 74 0.49 13.20 -0.88
N SER A 75 1.53 13.51 -0.09
CA SER A 75 1.80 12.93 1.23
C SER A 75 0.69 13.14 2.27
N THR A 76 -0.37 13.89 1.96
CA THR A 76 -1.55 14.05 2.82
C THR A 76 -2.60 12.97 2.60
N LEU A 77 -2.56 12.24 1.49
CA LEU A 77 -3.50 11.17 1.16
C LEU A 77 -2.96 9.85 1.71
N LYS A 78 -3.33 9.53 2.95
CA LYS A 78 -2.75 8.41 3.72
C LYS A 78 -3.79 7.42 4.20
N ASP A 79 -5.06 7.70 3.95
CA ASP A 79 -6.15 6.90 4.46
C ASP A 79 -6.48 5.71 3.56
N GLY A 80 -6.98 4.64 4.17
CA GLY A 80 -7.28 3.38 3.49
C GLY A 80 -8.34 2.54 4.19
N SER A 81 -8.66 1.39 3.60
CA SER A 81 -9.62 0.44 4.19
C SER A 81 -9.02 -0.30 5.39
N ILE A 82 -9.82 -0.51 6.43
CA ILE A 82 -9.47 -1.40 7.56
C ILE A 82 -9.43 -2.87 7.15
N GLN A 83 -10.05 -3.23 6.01
CA GLN A 83 -10.07 -4.59 5.48
C GLN A 83 -8.89 -4.88 4.54
N GLY A 84 -7.92 -3.95 4.45
CA GLY A 84 -6.76 -4.07 3.60
C GLY A 84 -7.07 -3.89 2.12
N GLY A 85 -6.15 -4.31 1.25
CA GLY A 85 -6.25 -4.15 -0.20
C GLY A 85 -6.06 -2.71 -0.69
N THR A 86 -5.83 -1.73 0.19
CA THR A 86 -5.43 -0.38 -0.20
C THR A 86 -4.01 -0.42 -0.75
N MET A 87 -3.82 0.10 -1.97
CA MET A 87 -2.50 0.19 -2.59
C MET A 87 -1.74 1.39 -2.04
N ILE A 88 -0.56 1.16 -1.50
CA ILE A 88 0.33 2.19 -0.99
C ILE A 88 1.43 2.45 -2.02
N TRP A 89 1.64 3.71 -2.36
CA TRP A 89 2.72 4.20 -3.20
C TRP A 89 3.75 4.87 -2.30
N ILE A 90 4.98 4.40 -2.34
CA ILE A 90 6.08 4.93 -1.54
C ILE A 90 7.09 5.52 -2.50
N TYR A 91 7.29 6.84 -2.40
CA TYR A 91 8.20 7.58 -3.23
C TYR A 91 9.50 7.85 -2.49
N GLY A 92 10.60 7.66 -3.19
CA GLY A 92 11.93 7.82 -2.65
C GLY A 92 12.97 7.64 -3.74
N ASN A 93 14.13 7.15 -3.36
CA ASN A 93 15.19 6.87 -4.30
C ASN A 93 16.19 5.85 -3.74
N ARG A 94 16.92 5.20 -4.66
CA ARG A 94 17.90 4.14 -4.39
C ARG A 94 17.27 2.93 -3.68
N PHE A 95 16.01 2.64 -4.00
CA PHE A 95 15.45 1.31 -3.73
C PHE A 95 16.18 0.26 -4.56
N ALA A 96 16.15 -0.99 -4.11
CA ALA A 96 16.73 -2.08 -4.88
C ALA A 96 15.96 -2.24 -6.19
N ASP A 97 16.66 -2.23 -7.32
CA ASP A 97 16.04 -2.50 -8.60
C ASP A 97 15.65 -3.99 -8.65
N SER A 98 14.36 -4.28 -8.61
CA SER A 98 13.82 -5.63 -8.84
C SER A 98 13.77 -5.95 -10.33
N GLY A 99 14.83 -5.63 -11.08
CA GLY A 99 14.94 -5.94 -12.50
C GLY A 99 15.10 -7.44 -12.70
N PHE A 100 14.10 -8.10 -13.31
CA PHE A 100 14.11 -9.46 -13.88
C PHE A 100 15.22 -10.39 -13.37
N SER A 101 15.20 -10.74 -12.08
CA SER A 101 15.99 -11.88 -11.60
C SER A 101 15.13 -13.12 -11.70
N LEU A 102 15.52 -14.05 -12.59
CA LEU A 102 14.86 -15.35 -12.80
C LEU A 102 14.84 -16.23 -11.52
N LEU A 103 15.51 -15.78 -10.46
CA LEU A 103 15.53 -16.38 -9.14
C LEU A 103 15.49 -15.24 -8.10
N PRO A 104 14.42 -15.08 -7.30
CA PRO A 104 14.41 -14.12 -6.22
C PRO A 104 15.46 -14.54 -5.18
N SER A 105 16.61 -13.87 -5.20
CA SER A 105 17.59 -13.99 -4.12
C SER A 105 17.20 -13.00 -3.02
N VAL A 106 17.31 -13.46 -1.77
CA VAL A 106 17.04 -12.67 -0.54
C VAL A 106 17.85 -11.38 -0.46
N SER A 107 18.85 -11.21 -1.34
CA SER A 107 19.77 -10.08 -1.41
C SER A 107 19.29 -8.89 -2.25
N ASN A 108 18.19 -9.00 -3.03
CA ASN A 108 17.70 -7.93 -3.92
C ASN A 108 16.20 -7.63 -3.78
N THR A 109 15.66 -7.70 -2.55
CA THR A 109 14.23 -7.52 -2.31
C THR A 109 13.96 -6.28 -1.47
N ASN A 110 12.99 -5.47 -1.91
CA ASN A 110 12.39 -4.42 -1.08
C ASN A 110 11.22 -5.03 -0.29
N THR A 111 11.15 -4.77 1.01
CA THR A 111 9.99 -5.13 1.83
C THR A 111 9.50 -3.92 2.62
N VAL A 112 8.22 -3.93 2.96
CA VAL A 112 7.55 -2.81 3.60
C VAL A 112 6.71 -3.33 4.77
N GLN A 113 6.79 -2.64 5.90
CA GLN A 113 6.03 -2.93 7.11
C GLN A 113 5.28 -1.70 7.61
N PHE A 114 4.10 -1.91 8.17
CA PHE A 114 3.35 -0.92 8.93
C PHE A 114 3.56 -1.18 10.42
N VAL A 115 4.05 -0.18 11.14
CA VAL A 115 4.43 -0.31 12.55
C VAL A 115 3.68 0.71 13.40
N SER A 116 3.03 0.23 14.47
CA SER A 116 2.41 1.08 15.50
C SER A 116 2.57 0.43 16.87
N GLY A 117 3.45 0.99 17.71
CA GLY A 117 3.83 0.37 18.98
C GLY A 117 4.46 -1.01 18.77
N TYR A 118 3.81 -2.06 19.29
CA TYR A 118 4.22 -3.46 19.12
C TYR A 118 3.55 -4.15 17.92
N SER A 119 2.58 -3.49 17.28
CA SER A 119 1.86 -4.04 16.14
C SER A 119 2.69 -3.85 14.87
N ILE A 120 2.98 -4.95 14.18
CA ILE A 120 3.73 -4.99 12.92
C ILE A 120 2.89 -5.75 11.91
N TYR A 121 2.68 -5.15 10.74
CA TYR A 121 1.96 -5.78 9.64
C TYR A 121 2.81 -5.67 8.37
N ASP A 122 3.01 -6.80 7.69
CA ASP A 122 3.74 -6.83 6.43
C ASP A 122 2.84 -6.34 5.28
N CYS A 123 3.40 -5.52 4.40
CA CYS A 123 2.73 -5.05 3.19
C CYS A 123 3.01 -6.01 2.03
N GLU A 124 1.98 -6.47 1.34
CA GLU A 124 2.11 -7.40 0.22
C GLU A 124 2.68 -6.65 -1.00
N MET A 125 3.96 -6.85 -1.31
CA MET A 125 4.64 -6.14 -2.40
C MET A 125 4.02 -6.41 -3.77
N HIS A 126 3.78 -5.35 -4.54
CA HIS A 126 3.31 -5.43 -5.91
C HIS A 126 4.44 -5.02 -6.87
N ASN A 127 5.18 -6.01 -7.35
CA ASN A 127 6.48 -5.80 -8.00
C ASN A 127 6.41 -5.19 -9.40
N ASP A 128 5.28 -5.29 -10.11
CA ASP A 128 5.13 -4.81 -11.49
C ASP A 128 5.30 -3.28 -11.62
N LYS A 129 5.23 -2.54 -10.51
CA LYS A 129 5.33 -1.08 -10.45
C LYS A 129 6.47 -0.59 -9.56
N VAL A 130 7.39 -1.48 -9.18
CA VAL A 130 8.56 -1.16 -8.36
C VAL A 130 9.71 -0.68 -9.24
N THR A 131 10.37 0.40 -8.83
CA THR A 131 11.56 0.97 -9.46
C THR A 131 12.54 1.45 -8.40
N SER A 132 13.74 1.89 -8.79
CA SER A 132 14.67 2.57 -7.89
C SER A 132 14.10 3.79 -7.16
N THR A 133 12.96 4.36 -7.61
CA THR A 133 12.35 5.59 -7.06
C THR A 133 10.95 5.40 -6.50
N GLN A 134 10.37 4.21 -6.66
CA GLN A 134 9.00 3.96 -6.24
C GLN A 134 8.81 2.51 -5.80
N LEU A 135 8.15 2.31 -4.66
CA LEU A 135 7.63 1.01 -4.24
C LEU A 135 6.10 1.04 -4.26
N THR A 136 5.49 -0.11 -4.53
CA THR A 136 4.05 -0.31 -4.32
C THR A 136 3.78 -1.60 -3.60
N CYS A 137 2.82 -1.57 -2.69
CA CYS A 137 2.39 -2.75 -1.95
C CYS A 137 0.93 -2.60 -1.50
N TYR A 138 0.28 -3.70 -1.13
CA TYR A 138 -1.09 -3.70 -0.61
C TYR A 138 -1.08 -3.81 0.91
N ALA A 139 -1.78 -2.89 1.56
CA ALA A 139 -1.99 -2.94 3.01
C ALA A 139 -2.82 -4.19 3.39
N PRO A 140 -2.44 -4.95 4.43
CA PRO A 140 -3.28 -6.00 4.97
C PRO A 140 -4.45 -5.42 5.76
N ALA A 141 -5.38 -6.28 6.21
CA ALA A 141 -6.42 -5.87 7.14
C ALA A 141 -5.80 -5.46 8.47
N MET A 142 -6.13 -4.26 8.96
CA MET A 142 -5.53 -3.65 10.14
C MET A 142 -6.57 -2.79 10.87
N PRO A 143 -6.54 -2.74 12.21
CA PRO A 143 -7.39 -1.84 13.00
C PRO A 143 -7.13 -0.37 12.70
N GLU A 144 -8.12 0.50 12.96
CA GLU A 144 -7.95 1.95 12.85
C GLU A 144 -6.78 2.45 13.71
N GLY A 145 -5.98 3.35 13.14
CA GLY A 145 -4.81 3.90 13.83
C GLY A 145 -3.84 4.56 12.85
N VAL A 146 -2.76 5.12 13.39
CA VAL A 146 -1.67 5.68 12.58
C VAL A 146 -0.52 4.70 12.61
N TYR A 147 -0.10 4.25 11.43
CA TYR A 147 1.00 3.32 11.26
C TYR A 147 2.15 3.97 10.51
N GLN A 148 3.35 3.82 11.05
CA GLN A 148 4.57 4.24 10.40
C GLN A 148 4.97 3.24 9.33
N ILE A 149 5.28 3.72 8.13
CA ILE A 149 5.78 2.88 7.03
C ILE A 149 7.29 2.70 7.21
N ARG A 150 7.72 1.48 7.47
CA ARG A 150 9.12 1.07 7.59
C ARG A 150 9.51 0.29 6.34
N VAL A 151 10.56 0.73 5.66
CA VAL A 151 11.02 0.13 4.40
C VAL A 151 12.36 -0.53 4.62
N TYR A 152 12.52 -1.73 4.09
CA TYR A 152 13.78 -2.46 4.07
C TYR A 152 14.22 -2.63 2.63
N VAL A 153 15.49 -2.33 2.36
CA VAL A 153 16.11 -2.48 1.04
C VAL A 153 17.22 -3.50 1.21
N ASN A 154 17.13 -4.63 0.49
CA ASN A 154 18.07 -5.75 0.62
C ASN A 154 18.19 -6.22 2.08
N ASN A 155 17.04 -6.33 2.75
CA ASN A 155 16.90 -6.69 4.17
C ASN A 155 17.49 -5.68 5.17
N ASN A 156 18.00 -4.53 4.72
CA ASN A 156 18.48 -3.46 5.57
C ASN A 156 17.38 -2.41 5.79
N LEU A 157 17.04 -2.16 7.06
CA LEU A 157 16.05 -1.17 7.43
C LEU A 157 16.53 0.25 7.10
N ILE A 158 15.71 1.03 6.39
CA ILE A 158 15.95 2.46 6.22
C ILE A 158 15.81 3.16 7.60
N PRO A 159 16.87 3.78 8.13
CA PRO A 159 16.83 4.54 9.38
C PRO A 159 15.91 5.76 9.29
N SER A 160 15.36 6.20 10.43
CA SER A 160 14.46 7.36 10.49
C SER A 160 15.08 8.66 9.96
N TYR A 161 16.40 8.86 10.10
CA TYR A 161 17.09 10.04 9.58
C TYR A 161 17.20 10.07 8.04
N GLN A 162 16.85 8.97 7.36
CA GLN A 162 16.78 8.86 5.89
C GLN A 162 15.36 9.07 5.35
N TYR A 163 14.42 9.45 6.21
CA TYR A 163 13.09 9.95 5.83
C TYR A 163 13.14 11.47 5.81
N ILE A 164 12.67 12.10 4.73
CA ILE A 164 12.56 13.57 4.66
C ILE A 164 11.74 14.08 5.85
N ASP A 165 10.62 13.40 6.10
CA ASP A 165 9.75 13.62 7.25
C ASP A 165 9.03 12.29 7.54
N MET A 166 9.23 11.74 8.74
CA MET A 166 8.57 10.49 9.15
C MET A 166 7.05 10.58 9.05
N ASN A 167 6.48 11.76 9.29
CA ASN A 167 5.04 11.97 9.19
C ASN A 167 4.53 11.87 7.76
N ARG A 168 5.38 12.05 6.74
CA ARG A 168 4.99 11.90 5.32
C ARG A 168 4.92 10.45 4.86
N ALA A 169 5.41 9.50 5.67
CA ALA A 169 5.44 8.08 5.39
C ALA A 169 4.60 7.30 6.41
N THR A 170 3.33 7.67 6.55
CA THR A 170 2.36 6.99 7.42
C THR A 170 1.15 6.51 6.63
N PHE A 171 0.46 5.51 7.16
CA PHE A 171 -0.80 4.97 6.64
C PHE A 171 -1.86 4.96 7.75
N ILE A 172 -3.10 5.30 7.40
CA ILE A 172 -4.22 5.48 8.35
C ILE A 172 -5.42 4.64 7.86
N PRO A 173 -5.51 3.35 8.21
CA PRO A 173 -6.72 2.58 7.93
C PRO A 173 -7.92 3.19 8.70
N SER A 174 -9.04 3.38 8.02
CA SER A 174 -10.27 3.93 8.59
C SER A 174 -11.55 3.38 7.95
N LEU A 175 -12.61 3.25 8.76
CA LEU A 175 -13.95 2.90 8.30
C LEU A 175 -14.51 3.89 7.26
N SER A 176 -14.16 5.17 7.36
CA SER A 176 -14.59 6.19 6.39
C SER A 176 -14.09 5.91 4.97
N TYR A 177 -12.96 5.22 4.85
CA TYR A 177 -12.32 4.80 3.60
C TYR A 177 -12.49 3.30 3.33
N THR A 178 -13.37 2.64 4.07
CA THR A 178 -13.71 1.23 3.86
C THR A 178 -15.04 1.15 3.10
N PRO A 179 -15.07 0.60 1.86
CA PRO A 179 -16.32 0.28 1.18
C PRO A 179 -17.15 -0.70 2.02
N ILE A 180 -18.47 -0.60 1.97
CA ILE A 180 -19.36 -1.45 2.77
C ILE A 180 -20.32 -2.19 1.86
N ILE A 181 -20.52 -3.48 2.10
CA ILE A 181 -21.58 -4.27 1.47
C ILE A 181 -22.67 -4.50 2.51
N SER A 182 -23.89 -4.10 2.18
CA SER A 182 -25.06 -4.17 3.07
C SER A 182 -26.21 -5.00 2.53
N GLY A 183 -26.17 -5.42 1.26
CA GLY A 183 -27.14 -6.33 0.67
C GLY A 183 -26.55 -7.22 -0.40
N ILE A 184 -27.12 -8.43 -0.51
CA ILE A 184 -26.88 -9.38 -1.59
C ILE A 184 -28.21 -10.07 -1.93
N GLN A 185 -28.60 -10.08 -3.20
CA GLN A 185 -29.84 -10.71 -3.65
C GLN A 185 -29.69 -11.33 -5.05
N PRO A 186 -30.07 -12.60 -5.24
CA PRO A 186 -30.48 -13.55 -4.20
C PRO A 186 -29.31 -13.98 -3.32
N GLN A 187 -29.59 -14.44 -2.10
CA GLN A 187 -28.56 -14.97 -1.18
C GLN A 187 -28.19 -16.44 -1.47
N ALA A 188 -28.90 -17.08 -2.40
CA ALA A 188 -28.57 -18.41 -2.89
C ALA A 188 -28.94 -18.55 -4.37
N GLY A 189 -28.23 -19.40 -5.10
CA GLY A 189 -28.51 -19.62 -6.51
C GLY A 189 -27.67 -20.69 -7.19
N THR A 190 -27.99 -21.00 -8.44
CA THR A 190 -27.16 -21.86 -9.28
C THR A 190 -25.86 -21.14 -9.69
N PRO A 191 -24.83 -21.86 -10.14
CA PRO A 191 -23.73 -21.28 -10.93
C PRO A 191 -24.25 -20.35 -12.03
N GLN A 192 -23.49 -19.28 -12.36
CA GLN A 192 -23.86 -18.28 -13.38
C GLN A 192 -25.09 -17.44 -13.06
N ILE A 193 -25.53 -17.42 -11.79
CA ILE A 193 -26.63 -16.55 -11.38
C ILE A 193 -26.21 -15.09 -11.37
N LEU A 194 -27.14 -14.21 -11.76
CA LEU A 194 -26.98 -12.78 -11.58
C LEU A 194 -27.33 -12.38 -10.14
N ILE A 195 -26.39 -11.71 -9.49
CA ILE A 195 -26.48 -11.25 -8.11
C ILE A 195 -26.50 -9.72 -8.12
N THR A 196 -27.49 -9.14 -7.46
CA THR A 196 -27.52 -7.73 -7.10
C THR A 196 -26.83 -7.53 -5.76
N ILE A 197 -25.85 -6.63 -5.73
CA ILE A 197 -25.10 -6.26 -4.53
C ILE A 197 -25.44 -4.81 -4.21
N THR A 198 -25.74 -4.53 -2.95
CA THR A 198 -26.00 -3.16 -2.46
C THR A 198 -25.08 -2.81 -1.29
N GLY A 199 -24.82 -1.52 -1.12
CA GLY A 199 -23.84 -1.06 -0.15
C GLY A 199 -23.49 0.41 -0.26
N LEU A 200 -22.29 0.74 0.21
CA LEU A 200 -21.65 2.04 0.05
C LEU A 200 -20.27 1.81 -0.58
N PHE A 201 -20.22 1.89 -1.91
CA PHE A 201 -19.07 1.51 -2.71
C PHE A 201 -18.06 2.64 -2.92
N ARG A 202 -18.45 3.88 -2.59
CA ARG A 202 -17.65 5.11 -2.71
C ARG A 202 -17.38 5.57 -4.15
N THR A 203 -17.77 4.78 -5.14
CA THR A 203 -17.63 5.11 -6.56
C THR A 203 -18.65 4.34 -7.38
N ALA A 204 -19.08 4.94 -8.48
CA ALA A 204 -19.84 4.26 -9.53
C ALA A 204 -18.93 3.81 -10.70
N CYS A 205 -17.66 4.19 -10.70
CA CYS A 205 -16.73 3.85 -11.76
C CYS A 205 -16.28 2.39 -11.66
N TYR A 206 -16.41 1.63 -12.75
CA TYR A 206 -15.93 0.24 -12.85
C TYR A 206 -14.99 0.01 -14.05
N SER A 207 -14.94 0.96 -14.99
CA SER A 207 -13.97 1.02 -16.07
C SER A 207 -13.47 2.45 -16.26
N ARG A 208 -12.27 2.60 -16.85
CA ARG A 208 -11.71 3.90 -17.26
C ARG A 208 -12.42 4.50 -18.48
N ASP A 209 -13.14 3.68 -19.23
CA ASP A 209 -13.85 4.12 -20.45
C ASP A 209 -15.19 4.82 -20.14
N ILE A 210 -15.63 4.78 -18.88
CA ILE A 210 -16.84 5.47 -18.44
C ILE A 210 -16.57 6.97 -18.35
N ASP A 211 -17.52 7.78 -18.84
CA ASP A 211 -17.41 9.24 -18.78
C ASP A 211 -17.24 9.71 -17.33
N GLY A 212 -16.30 10.63 -17.13
CA GLY A 212 -15.89 11.07 -15.80
C GLY A 212 -15.02 10.10 -15.00
N CYS A 213 -14.73 8.88 -15.47
CA CYS A 213 -13.93 7.86 -14.77
C CYS A 213 -12.49 7.68 -15.30
N ALA A 214 -12.17 8.33 -16.43
CA ALA A 214 -10.89 8.16 -17.14
C ALA A 214 -9.64 8.57 -16.36
N GLN A 215 -9.76 9.51 -15.41
CA GLN A 215 -8.59 9.97 -14.64
C GLN A 215 -8.10 8.89 -13.67
N ASP A 216 -6.78 8.66 -13.60
CA ASP A 216 -6.15 7.68 -12.69
C ASP A 216 -6.58 7.87 -11.22
N ASN A 217 -6.85 9.12 -10.81
CA ASN A 217 -7.26 9.48 -9.46
C ASN A 217 -8.71 9.13 -9.11
N ASN A 218 -9.52 8.73 -10.09
CA ASN A 218 -10.87 8.26 -9.82
C ASN A 218 -10.82 6.83 -9.25
N PRO A 219 -11.44 6.57 -8.10
CA PRO A 219 -11.56 5.23 -7.55
C PRO A 219 -12.40 4.33 -8.48
N LEU A 220 -11.98 3.09 -8.64
CA LEU A 220 -12.68 2.08 -9.44
C LEU A 220 -13.12 0.91 -8.57
N ILE A 221 -14.31 0.38 -8.82
CA ILE A 221 -14.67 -0.99 -8.43
C ILE A 221 -13.87 -1.93 -9.33
N SER A 222 -12.72 -2.38 -8.83
CA SER A 222 -11.78 -3.16 -9.65
C SER A 222 -12.23 -4.60 -9.82
N ARG A 223 -12.69 -5.24 -8.74
CA ARG A 223 -13.04 -6.67 -8.71
C ARG A 223 -14.04 -6.95 -7.59
N ILE A 224 -14.88 -7.94 -7.84
CA ILE A 224 -15.86 -8.47 -6.88
C ILE A 224 -15.67 -9.98 -6.87
N TYR A 225 -15.61 -10.57 -5.68
CA TYR A 225 -15.30 -11.98 -5.50
C TYR A 225 -16.28 -12.65 -4.55
N LEU A 226 -16.67 -13.88 -4.88
CA LEU A 226 -17.38 -14.78 -3.98
C LEU A 226 -16.53 -16.03 -3.80
N GLY A 227 -15.93 -16.18 -2.61
CA GLY A 227 -15.07 -17.33 -2.27
C GLY A 227 -13.91 -17.57 -3.24
N GLY A 228 -13.34 -16.50 -3.81
CA GLY A 228 -12.25 -16.57 -4.79
C GLY A 228 -12.69 -16.59 -6.24
N HIS A 229 -13.97 -16.87 -6.53
CA HIS A 229 -14.52 -16.76 -7.89
C HIS A 229 -14.91 -15.33 -8.20
N LEU A 230 -14.77 -14.91 -9.45
CA LEU A 230 -15.14 -13.58 -9.91
C LEU A 230 -16.67 -13.44 -9.95
N CYS A 231 -17.16 -12.24 -9.58
CA CYS A 231 -18.50 -11.79 -9.92
C CYS A 231 -18.38 -10.68 -10.97
N ASN A 232 -18.64 -11.02 -12.23
CA ASN A 232 -18.36 -10.15 -13.35
C ASN A 232 -19.52 -9.17 -13.59
N MET A 233 -19.22 -7.87 -13.53
CA MET A 233 -20.23 -6.82 -13.76
C MET A 233 -20.56 -6.64 -15.24
N ILE A 234 -19.63 -7.02 -16.12
CA ILE A 234 -19.72 -6.81 -17.56
C ILE A 234 -20.18 -8.10 -18.21
N ASN A 235 -21.22 -8.02 -19.04
CA ASN A 235 -21.65 -9.13 -19.85
C ASN A 235 -20.62 -9.38 -20.96
N PRO A 236 -19.95 -10.55 -21.00
CA PRO A 236 -18.90 -10.83 -21.97
C PRO A 236 -19.40 -10.89 -23.42
N VAL A 237 -20.72 -10.98 -23.64
CA VAL A 237 -21.33 -11.04 -24.98
C VAL A 237 -21.62 -9.64 -25.52
N THR A 238 -22.18 -8.75 -24.69
CA THR A 238 -22.56 -7.40 -25.14
C THR A 238 -21.48 -6.36 -24.89
N GLY A 239 -20.61 -6.58 -23.90
CA GLY A 239 -19.65 -5.58 -23.42
C GLY A 239 -20.26 -4.55 -22.45
N ASP A 240 -21.57 -4.62 -22.20
CA ASP A 240 -22.30 -3.73 -21.29
C ASP A 240 -22.48 -4.34 -19.90
N THR A 241 -22.81 -3.52 -18.91
CA THR A 241 -23.14 -4.02 -17.57
C THR A 241 -24.52 -4.68 -17.51
N TYR A 242 -24.70 -5.63 -16.59
CA TYR A 242 -25.99 -6.30 -16.38
C TYR A 242 -27.09 -5.40 -15.81
N ASP A 243 -26.70 -4.27 -15.20
CA ASP A 243 -27.56 -3.22 -14.69
C ASP A 243 -26.75 -1.91 -14.58
N ASN A 244 -27.42 -0.78 -14.29
CA ASN A 244 -26.73 0.47 -14.01
C ASN A 244 -25.89 0.36 -12.73
N VAL A 245 -24.60 0.69 -12.82
CA VAL A 245 -23.68 0.69 -11.67
C VAL A 245 -23.74 2.06 -10.99
N THR A 246 -24.13 2.07 -9.73
CA THR A 246 -24.10 3.26 -8.88
C THR A 246 -23.06 3.10 -7.78
N ASP A 247 -22.89 4.14 -6.97
CA ASP A 247 -22.08 4.10 -5.76
C ASP A 247 -22.68 3.26 -4.62
N THR A 248 -23.86 2.67 -4.85
CA THR A 248 -24.67 1.98 -3.83
C THR A 248 -25.27 0.66 -4.30
N SER A 249 -25.32 0.40 -5.61
CA SER A 249 -25.94 -0.80 -6.18
C SER A 249 -25.27 -1.18 -7.50
N LEU A 250 -25.10 -2.49 -7.71
CA LEU A 250 -24.63 -3.06 -8.96
C LEU A 250 -25.18 -4.48 -9.14
N LYS A 251 -25.05 -5.01 -10.36
CA LYS A 251 -25.38 -6.40 -10.69
C LYS A 251 -24.19 -7.08 -11.33
N CYS A 252 -23.91 -8.31 -10.90
CA CYS A 252 -22.80 -9.10 -11.43
C CYS A 252 -23.19 -10.56 -11.60
N ASN A 253 -22.55 -11.23 -12.55
CA ASN A 253 -22.67 -12.65 -12.80
C ASN A 253 -21.66 -13.43 -11.95
N PHE A 254 -22.14 -14.36 -11.12
CA PHE A 254 -21.26 -15.24 -10.35
C PHE A 254 -20.69 -16.36 -11.23
N GLU A 255 -19.39 -16.31 -11.50
CA GLU A 255 -18.73 -17.25 -12.42
C GLU A 255 -18.28 -18.57 -11.77
N GLY A 256 -18.55 -18.76 -10.47
CA GLY A 256 -18.22 -20.02 -9.78
C GLY A 256 -19.06 -21.19 -10.29
N THR A 257 -18.44 -22.36 -10.38
CA THR A 257 -19.06 -23.61 -10.87
C THR A 257 -19.33 -24.62 -9.75
N GLU A 258 -18.86 -24.34 -8.54
CA GLU A 258 -18.90 -25.25 -7.40
C GLU A 258 -20.12 -24.98 -6.51
N VAL A 259 -20.70 -26.06 -5.98
CA VAL A 259 -21.73 -26.00 -4.94
C VAL A 259 -21.04 -25.76 -3.60
N GLY A 260 -21.45 -24.70 -2.89
CA GLY A 260 -20.77 -24.33 -1.66
C GLY A 260 -21.32 -23.07 -1.03
N ILE A 261 -20.63 -22.64 0.03
CA ILE A 261 -20.90 -21.41 0.75
C ILE A 261 -19.75 -20.43 0.52
N PHE A 262 -20.08 -19.18 0.23
CA PHE A 262 -19.13 -18.20 -0.25
C PHE A 262 -19.26 -16.87 0.49
N ASN A 263 -18.11 -16.26 0.77
CA ASN A 263 -18.02 -14.90 1.30
C ASN A 263 -17.73 -13.91 0.18
N LEU A 264 -18.45 -12.79 0.25
CA LEU A 264 -18.40 -11.74 -0.75
C LEU A 264 -17.33 -10.69 -0.39
N SER A 265 -16.49 -10.30 -1.34
CA SER A 265 -15.52 -9.21 -1.14
C SER A 265 -15.44 -8.36 -2.39
N MET A 266 -15.49 -7.05 -2.23
CA MET A 266 -15.28 -6.08 -3.30
C MET A 266 -13.99 -5.30 -3.04
N LEU A 267 -13.21 -5.04 -4.09
CA LEU A 267 -11.99 -4.23 -4.03
C LEU A 267 -12.19 -2.91 -4.78
N VAL A 268 -12.12 -1.80 -4.05
CA VAL A 268 -12.15 -0.44 -4.61
C VAL A 268 -10.74 0.15 -4.57
N THR A 269 -10.30 0.77 -5.68
CA THR A 269 -8.93 1.27 -5.83
C THR A 269 -8.67 2.61 -5.12
N ASN A 270 -7.43 3.10 -5.21
CA ASN A 270 -6.94 4.37 -4.64
C ASN A 270 -6.96 4.36 -3.10
N GLU A 271 -7.51 5.39 -2.47
CA GLU A 271 -7.62 5.51 -1.00
C GLU A 271 -8.62 4.55 -0.36
N TYR A 272 -9.28 3.69 -1.14
CA TYR A 272 -10.15 2.65 -0.62
C TYR A 272 -9.41 1.32 -0.57
N GLY A 273 -10.14 0.22 -0.45
CA GLY A 273 -9.56 -1.11 -0.48
C GLY A 273 -10.65 -2.16 -0.50
N ARG A 274 -10.41 -3.27 0.19
CA ARG A 274 -11.40 -4.33 0.35
C ARG A 274 -12.59 -3.81 1.14
N SER A 275 -13.77 -4.32 0.81
CA SER A 275 -15.02 -3.97 1.47
C SER A 275 -15.21 -4.69 2.79
N LEU A 276 -15.85 -4.03 3.75
CA LEU A 276 -16.43 -4.65 4.93
C LEU A 276 -17.84 -5.16 4.61
N ILE A 277 -18.16 -6.39 5.02
CA ILE A 277 -19.54 -6.93 4.93
C ILE A 277 -20.27 -6.60 6.23
N ASN A 278 -21.50 -6.09 6.12
CA ASN A 278 -22.38 -5.90 7.27
C ASN A 278 -22.67 -7.26 7.93
N SER A 279 -22.54 -7.33 9.26
CA SER A 279 -22.73 -8.57 10.03
C SER A 279 -24.09 -9.24 9.79
N ASN A 280 -25.12 -8.45 9.51
CA ASN A 280 -26.48 -8.94 9.28
C ASN A 280 -26.65 -9.74 7.98
N LEU A 281 -25.65 -9.71 7.08
CA LEU A 281 -25.68 -10.50 5.86
C LEU A 281 -25.19 -11.94 6.04
N TYR A 282 -24.43 -12.21 7.10
CA TYR A 282 -23.92 -13.55 7.33
C TYR A 282 -25.04 -14.48 7.77
N ARG A 283 -25.05 -15.67 7.17
CA ARG A 283 -25.78 -16.85 7.65
C ARG A 283 -24.77 -17.86 8.19
N VAL A 284 -25.25 -18.77 9.03
CA VAL A 284 -24.44 -19.80 9.67
C VAL A 284 -24.73 -21.13 8.97
N SER A 285 -23.68 -21.81 8.51
CA SER A 285 -23.78 -23.13 7.91
C SER A 285 -24.08 -24.19 8.98
N ALA A 286 -24.49 -25.40 8.57
CA ALA A 286 -24.65 -26.51 9.50
C ALA A 286 -23.33 -26.89 10.21
N MET A 287 -22.18 -26.52 9.64
CA MET A 287 -20.84 -26.72 10.21
C MET A 287 -20.36 -25.55 11.08
N GLY A 288 -21.16 -24.48 11.20
CA GLY A 288 -20.83 -23.29 11.99
C GLY A 288 -20.13 -22.17 11.22
N ASP A 289 -19.92 -22.32 9.91
CA ASP A 289 -19.23 -21.33 9.08
C ASP A 289 -20.13 -20.15 8.73
N LEU A 290 -19.58 -18.94 8.75
CA LEU A 290 -20.27 -17.73 8.30
C LEU A 290 -20.13 -17.55 6.79
N TYR A 291 -21.26 -17.35 6.12
CA TYR A 291 -21.31 -17.14 4.67
C TYR A 291 -22.34 -16.09 4.26
N ALA A 292 -22.10 -15.40 3.15
CA ALA A 292 -23.01 -14.39 2.60
C ALA A 292 -23.85 -14.91 1.42
N PHE A 293 -23.35 -15.94 0.71
CA PHE A 293 -23.99 -16.53 -0.45
C PHE A 293 -23.85 -18.06 -0.47
N GLN A 294 -24.86 -18.79 -0.95
CA GLN A 294 -24.82 -20.25 -1.10
C GLN A 294 -25.17 -20.68 -2.51
N SER A 295 -24.30 -21.45 -3.14
CA SER A 295 -24.60 -22.10 -4.42
C SER A 295 -25.24 -23.47 -4.23
N TYR A 296 -26.13 -23.87 -5.14
CA TYR A 296 -26.75 -25.19 -5.20
C TYR A 296 -26.87 -25.69 -6.66
N ALA A 297 -27.03 -27.01 -6.82
CA ALA A 297 -27.26 -27.69 -8.09
C ALA A 297 -28.73 -28.07 -8.28
#